data_AF-A0A6V8DP44-F1
#
_entry.id   AF-A0A6V8DP44-F1
#
_cell.length_a   1.000
_cell.length_b   1.000
_cell.length_c   1.000
_cell.angle_alpha   90.00
_cell.angle_beta   90.00
_cell.angle_gamma   90.00
#
_symmetry.space_group_name_H-M   'P 1'
#
loop_
_entity.id
_entity.type
_entity.pdbx_description
1 polymer ?
#
loop_
_entity_poly.entity_id
_entity_poly.type
_entity_poly.pdbx_seq_one_letter_code
_entity_poly.pdbx_strand_id
1 'polypeptide(L)'
;MHEAIEQRLIDVQGEVRRAFGWMMEDDSRSASDMIELVDDLASSVPFWSEEGRMDCFEGVGRRLREAGLVTILGAAATPEEALALTEEDGVIIAADGSVGALDSFQQLVCVVSDFDGGQYLESAAKEGVPIVAHGHGDNAGRAKKALTTWAKFESPP
;
A
#
# COMPACT_ATOMS: atom_id res chain seq x y z
N MET A 1 2.80 -22.72 -0.39
CA MET A 1 2.81 -22.03 -1.69
C MET A 1 1.35 -21.88 -2.10
N HIS A 2 0.81 -20.67 -2.06
CA HIS A 2 -0.54 -20.43 -2.54
C HIS A 2 -0.44 -20.27 -4.06
N GLU A 3 -1.07 -21.18 -4.81
CA GLU A 3 -1.19 -21.02 -6.26
C GLU A 3 -2.08 -19.82 -6.56
N ALA A 4 -1.71 -19.04 -7.57
CA ALA A 4 -2.57 -17.97 -8.06
C ALA A 4 -3.89 -18.59 -8.55
N ILE A 5 -5.02 -18.02 -8.11
CA ILE A 5 -6.36 -18.49 -8.49
C ILE A 5 -6.50 -18.51 -10.02
N GLU A 6 -5.88 -17.54 -10.70
CA GLU A 6 -5.71 -17.56 -12.16
C GLU A 6 -4.33 -17.03 -12.56
N GLN A 7 -3.55 -17.85 -13.28
CA GLN A 7 -2.22 -17.48 -13.78
C GLN A 7 -2.24 -16.20 -14.64
N ARG A 8 -3.32 -15.98 -15.41
CA ARG A 8 -3.49 -14.79 -16.26
C ARG A 8 -3.40 -13.47 -15.49
N LEU A 9 -3.85 -13.45 -14.24
CA LEU A 9 -3.78 -12.26 -13.39
C LEU A 9 -2.33 -11.92 -13.00
N ILE A 10 -1.48 -12.95 -12.89
CA ILE A 10 -0.04 -12.79 -12.66
C ILE A 10 0.67 -12.43 -13.98
N ASP A 11 0.23 -12.99 -15.10
CA ASP A 11 0.83 -12.75 -16.42
C ASP A 11 0.70 -11.28 -16.86
N VAL A 12 -0.39 -10.60 -16.44
CA VAL A 12 -0.58 -9.16 -16.63
C VAL A 12 0.60 -8.35 -16.06
N GLN A 13 1.14 -8.75 -14.91
CA GLN A 13 2.33 -8.08 -14.35
C GLN A 13 3.55 -8.25 -15.25
N GLY A 14 3.68 -9.41 -15.91
CA GLY A 14 4.72 -9.63 -16.90
C GLY A 14 4.57 -8.75 -18.16
N GLU A 15 3.33 -8.49 -18.58
CA GLU A 15 3.04 -7.56 -19.69
C GLU A 15 3.39 -6.12 -19.34
N VAL A 16 3.01 -5.66 -18.15
CA VAL A 16 3.35 -4.32 -17.63
C VAL A 16 4.87 -4.14 -17.59
N ARG A 17 5.61 -5.06 -16.95
CA ARG A 17 7.08 -5.05 -16.93
C ARG A 17 7.70 -4.87 -18.31
N ARG A 18 7.24 -5.64 -19.29
CA ARG A 18 7.72 -5.55 -20.68
C ARG A 18 7.38 -4.21 -21.33
N ALA A 19 6.18 -3.68 -21.08
CA ALA A 19 5.72 -2.43 -21.67
C ALA A 19 6.54 -1.23 -21.17
N PHE A 20 6.94 -1.24 -19.89
CA PHE A 20 7.64 -0.13 -19.24
C PHE A 20 9.16 -0.35 -19.09
N GLY A 21 9.65 -1.56 -19.36
CA GLY A 21 11.07 -1.82 -19.58
C GLY A 21 11.88 -2.21 -18.34
N TRP A 22 11.27 -2.83 -17.33
CA TRP A 22 11.99 -3.41 -16.19
C TRP A 22 11.74 -4.91 -16.04
N MET A 23 12.57 -5.58 -15.24
CA MET A 23 12.55 -7.04 -15.06
C MET A 23 11.98 -7.45 -13.69
N MET A 24 11.57 -8.71 -13.54
CA MET A 24 11.07 -9.22 -12.25
C MET A 24 12.13 -9.13 -11.14
N GLU A 25 13.40 -9.25 -11.50
CA GLU A 25 14.53 -9.08 -10.60
C GLU A 25 14.61 -7.64 -10.05
N ASP A 26 14.14 -6.65 -10.79
CA ASP A 26 14.11 -5.26 -10.34
C ASP A 26 13.01 -5.04 -9.29
N ASP A 27 11.86 -5.71 -9.39
CA ASP A 27 10.82 -5.74 -8.34
C ASP A 27 11.36 -6.37 -7.06
N SER A 28 12.06 -7.49 -7.20
CA SER A 28 12.67 -8.20 -6.06
C SER A 28 13.71 -7.33 -5.37
N ARG A 29 14.57 -6.66 -6.15
CA ARG A 29 15.53 -5.69 -5.62
C ARG A 29 14.84 -4.52 -4.94
N SER A 30 13.80 -3.95 -5.55
CA SER A 30 13.02 -2.87 -4.94
C SER A 30 12.41 -3.29 -3.60
N ALA A 31 11.88 -4.51 -3.49
CA ALA A 31 11.34 -5.03 -2.24
C ALA A 31 12.42 -5.19 -1.15
N SER A 32 13.57 -5.76 -1.50
CA SER A 32 14.72 -5.87 -0.58
C SER A 32 15.23 -4.50 -0.12
N ASP A 33 15.42 -3.56 -1.05
CA ASP A 33 15.89 -2.21 -0.76
C ASP A 33 14.93 -1.46 0.18
N MET A 34 13.62 -1.67 0.05
CA MET A 34 12.62 -1.10 0.97
C MET A 34 12.73 -1.69 2.37
N ILE A 35 12.92 -3.01 2.50
CA ILE A 35 13.10 -3.67 3.81
C ILE A 35 14.36 -3.13 4.49
N GLU A 36 15.49 -3.11 3.79
CA GLU A 36 16.76 -2.58 4.32
C GLU A 36 16.61 -1.13 4.79
N LEU A 37 15.96 -0.28 3.99
CA LEU A 37 15.73 1.12 4.35
C LEU A 37 14.86 1.28 5.60
N VAL A 38 13.77 0.51 5.70
CA VAL A 38 12.85 0.58 6.83
C VAL A 38 13.53 0.05 8.10
N ASP A 39 14.34 -1.00 7.99
CA ASP A 39 15.13 -1.53 9.11
C ASP A 39 16.18 -0.50 9.60
N ASP A 40 16.87 0.19 8.69
CA ASP A 40 17.79 1.28 9.04
C ASP A 40 17.07 2.43 9.78
N LEU A 41 15.85 2.75 9.34
CA LEU A 41 15.04 3.83 9.91
C LEU A 41 14.29 3.43 11.21
N ALA A 42 14.20 2.13 11.53
CA ALA A 42 13.45 1.62 12.68
C ALA A 42 13.96 2.18 14.04
N SER A 43 15.22 2.59 14.11
CA SER A 43 15.76 3.28 15.29
C SER A 43 15.11 4.65 15.57
N SER A 44 14.65 5.32 14.52
CA SER A 44 13.95 6.62 14.57
C SER A 44 12.42 6.47 14.53
N VAL A 45 11.94 5.37 13.94
CA VAL A 45 10.52 5.02 13.84
C VAL A 45 10.33 3.62 14.41
N PRO A 46 10.20 3.43 15.74
CA PRO A 46 10.18 2.10 16.36
C PRO A 46 9.10 1.15 15.83
N PHE A 47 7.96 1.70 15.41
CA PHE A 47 6.86 0.96 14.78
C PHE A 47 7.24 0.34 13.42
N TRP A 48 8.28 0.84 12.76
CA TRP A 48 8.81 0.27 11.52
C TRP A 48 9.74 -0.91 11.73
N SER A 49 10.06 -1.29 12.97
CA SER A 49 10.80 -2.51 13.26
C SER A 49 10.08 -3.76 12.73
N GLU A 50 10.79 -4.88 12.61
CA GLU A 50 10.19 -6.17 12.22
C GLU A 50 8.98 -6.53 13.08
N GLU A 51 9.07 -6.34 14.41
CA GLU A 51 7.97 -6.57 15.35
C GLU A 51 6.81 -5.62 15.09
N GLY A 52 7.05 -4.31 14.95
CA GLY A 52 6.00 -3.33 14.69
C GLY A 52 5.28 -3.55 13.35
N ARG A 53 6.01 -3.97 12.31
CA ARG A 53 5.41 -4.37 11.03
C ARG A 53 4.57 -5.63 11.16
N MET A 54 4.99 -6.61 11.97
CA MET A 54 4.21 -7.81 12.24
C MET A 54 2.91 -7.48 12.98
N ASP A 55 2.98 -6.65 14.02
CA ASP A 55 1.82 -6.17 14.76
C ASP A 55 0.83 -5.41 13.86
N CYS A 56 1.34 -4.56 12.96
CA CYS A 56 0.55 -3.87 11.96
C CYS A 56 -0.14 -4.85 11.01
N PHE A 57 0.60 -5.84 10.49
CA PHE A 57 0.09 -6.88 9.61
C PHE A 57 -1.03 -7.69 10.27
N GLU A 58 -0.84 -8.08 11.53
CA GLU A 58 -1.87 -8.77 12.30
C GLU A 58 -3.12 -7.90 12.53
N GLY A 59 -2.93 -6.61 12.82
CA GLY A 59 -4.00 -5.63 12.98
C GLY A 59 -4.83 -5.44 11.70
N VAL A 60 -4.16 -5.24 10.56
CA VAL A 60 -4.79 -5.20 9.23
C VAL A 60 -5.56 -6.49 8.97
N GLY A 61 -4.92 -7.65 9.16
CA GLY A 61 -5.55 -8.94 8.94
C GLY A 61 -6.77 -9.18 9.83
N ARG A 62 -6.74 -8.71 11.08
CA ARG A 62 -7.87 -8.79 12.01
C ARG A 62 -9.05 -7.96 11.51
N ARG A 63 -8.83 -6.69 11.17
CA ARG A 63 -9.87 -5.80 10.62
C ARG A 63 -10.53 -6.39 9.38
N LEU A 64 -9.74 -6.97 8.47
CA LEU A 64 -10.26 -7.61 7.26
C LEU A 64 -11.10 -8.87 7.54
N ARG A 65 -10.72 -9.68 8.54
CA ARG A 65 -11.45 -10.92 8.89
C ARG A 65 -12.73 -10.65 9.68
N GLU A 66 -12.76 -9.59 10.48
CA GLU A 66 -13.91 -9.20 11.29
C GLU A 66 -14.96 -8.43 10.47
N ALA A 67 -14.58 -7.83 9.34
CA ALA A 67 -15.48 -7.11 8.47
C ALA A 67 -16.47 -8.04 7.75
N GLY A 68 -17.75 -7.66 7.74
CA GLY A 68 -18.79 -8.34 6.94
C GLY A 68 -18.64 -8.11 5.43
N LEU A 69 -17.98 -7.01 5.04
CA LEU A 69 -17.72 -6.62 3.67
C LEU A 69 -16.34 -5.98 3.56
N VAL A 70 -15.55 -6.40 2.56
CA VAL A 70 -14.27 -5.77 2.19
C VAL A 70 -14.40 -5.23 0.78
N THR A 71 -14.24 -3.93 0.63
CA THR A 71 -14.29 -3.24 -0.67
C THR A 71 -12.89 -2.84 -1.11
N ILE A 72 -12.58 -3.10 -2.38
CA ILE A 72 -11.30 -2.71 -3.00
C ILE A 72 -11.54 -1.50 -3.91
N LEU A 73 -10.93 -0.37 -3.57
CA LEU A 73 -11.03 0.88 -4.31
C LEU A 73 -9.90 0.95 -5.35
N GLY A 74 -10.25 0.75 -6.62
CA GLY A 74 -9.31 0.85 -7.76
C GLY A 74 -9.16 2.28 -8.29
N ALA A 75 -8.17 2.50 -9.15
CA ALA A 75 -7.81 3.82 -9.70
C ALA A 75 -8.93 4.51 -10.52
N ALA A 76 -9.95 3.79 -10.96
CA ALA A 76 -11.05 4.33 -11.76
C ALA A 76 -12.27 4.76 -10.92
N ALA A 77 -12.25 4.54 -9.60
CA ALA A 77 -13.36 4.89 -8.74
C ALA A 77 -13.53 6.41 -8.61
N THR A 78 -14.77 6.88 -8.72
CA THR A 78 -15.14 8.28 -8.52
C THR A 78 -15.38 8.60 -7.04
N PRO A 79 -15.26 9.88 -6.63
CA PRO A 79 -15.63 10.29 -5.27
C PRO A 79 -17.09 9.95 -4.92
N GLU A 80 -18.01 10.02 -5.88
CA GLU A 80 -19.42 9.69 -5.66
C GLU A 80 -19.62 8.18 -5.39
N GLU A 81 -18.91 7.32 -6.13
CA GLU A 81 -18.90 5.87 -5.88
C GLU A 81 -18.25 5.56 -4.53
N ALA A 82 -17.15 6.22 -4.19
CA ALA A 82 -16.47 6.06 -2.91
C ALA A 82 -17.34 6.50 -1.73
N LEU A 83 -18.08 7.61 -1.86
CA LEU A 83 -19.01 8.09 -0.84
C LEU A 83 -20.13 7.08 -0.58
N ALA A 84 -20.74 6.54 -1.65
CA ALA A 84 -21.78 5.52 -1.51
C ALA A 84 -21.28 4.27 -0.76
N LEU A 85 -20.02 3.89 -0.94
CA LEU A 85 -19.39 2.79 -0.21
C LEU A 85 -19.20 3.10 1.27
N THR A 86 -18.93 4.36 1.63
CA THR A 86 -18.74 4.76 3.03
C THR A 86 -20.03 4.78 3.85
N GLU A 87 -21.19 4.73 3.19
CA GLU A 87 -22.50 4.62 3.84
C GLU A 87 -22.85 3.16 4.22
N GLU A 88 -22.16 2.17 3.64
CA GLU A 88 -22.32 0.77 3.98
C GLU A 88 -21.42 0.35 5.15
N ASP A 89 -21.87 -0.65 5.92
CA ASP A 89 -21.06 -1.25 6.99
C ASP A 89 -20.00 -2.18 6.37
N GLY A 90 -18.72 -1.87 6.60
CA GLY A 90 -17.62 -2.58 5.97
C GLY A 90 -16.28 -1.87 6.11
N VAL A 91 -15.28 -2.38 5.40
CA VAL A 91 -13.93 -1.82 5.37
C VAL A 91 -13.40 -1.69 3.94
N ILE A 92 -12.45 -0.78 3.77
CA ILE A 92 -11.91 -0.41 2.46
C ILE A 92 -10.41 -0.71 2.39
N ILE A 93 -9.96 -1.26 1.26
CA ILE A 93 -8.57 -1.28 0.83
C ILE A 93 -8.47 -0.38 -0.39
N ALA A 94 -7.57 0.61 -0.38
CA ALA A 94 -7.33 1.46 -1.54
C ALA A 94 -6.08 1.02 -2.31
N ALA A 95 -6.14 1.10 -3.64
CA ALA A 95 -4.99 0.95 -4.50
C ALA A 95 -4.34 2.31 -4.75
N ASP A 96 -3.20 2.52 -4.10
CA ASP A 96 -2.28 3.62 -4.36
C ASP A 96 -2.99 5.00 -4.37
N GLY A 97 -2.98 5.74 -5.47
CA GLY A 97 -3.61 7.05 -5.57
C GLY A 97 -5.15 7.06 -5.47
N SER A 98 -5.82 5.91 -5.58
CA SER A 98 -7.29 5.83 -5.48
C SER A 98 -7.84 6.25 -4.13
N VAL A 99 -6.99 6.23 -3.09
CA VAL A 99 -7.31 6.74 -1.74
C VAL A 99 -7.80 8.19 -1.78
N GLY A 100 -7.45 8.95 -2.81
CA GLY A 100 -7.90 10.32 -3.03
C GLY A 100 -9.38 10.48 -3.33
N ALA A 101 -10.11 9.39 -3.62
CA ALA A 101 -11.56 9.42 -3.77
C ALA A 101 -12.31 9.37 -2.41
N LEU A 102 -11.62 9.08 -1.30
CA LEU A 102 -12.22 9.03 0.03
C LEU A 102 -12.18 10.39 0.73
N ASP A 103 -13.33 10.83 1.25
CA ASP A 103 -13.43 12.02 2.11
C ASP A 103 -12.97 11.75 3.56
N SER A 104 -12.91 10.47 3.96
CA SER A 104 -12.55 10.02 5.31
C SER A 104 -11.82 8.69 5.27
N PHE A 105 -10.85 8.50 6.16
CA PHE A 105 -10.06 7.26 6.28
C PHE A 105 -10.57 6.30 7.38
N GLN A 106 -11.73 6.57 8.00
CA GLN A 106 -12.22 5.75 9.12
C GLN A 106 -12.41 4.27 8.76
N GLN A 107 -12.96 3.99 7.58
CA GLN A 107 -13.14 2.62 7.08
C GLN A 107 -11.92 2.07 6.34
N LEU A 108 -10.91 2.91 6.07
CA LEU A 108 -9.70 2.53 5.35
C LEU A 108 -8.81 1.65 6.25
N VAL A 109 -8.54 0.44 5.78
CA VAL A 109 -7.70 -0.52 6.49
C VAL A 109 -6.24 -0.33 6.14
N CYS A 110 -5.96 -0.23 4.85
CA CYS A 110 -4.63 0.01 4.32
C CYS A 110 -4.70 0.53 2.89
N VAL A 111 -3.58 1.07 2.42
CA VAL A 111 -3.34 1.37 1.00
C VAL A 111 -2.30 0.37 0.46
N VAL A 112 -2.60 -0.28 -0.66
CA VAL A 112 -1.62 -1.10 -1.40
C VAL A 112 -0.96 -0.20 -2.41
N SER A 113 0.36 -0.04 -2.38
CA SER A 113 1.03 0.98 -3.19
C SER A 113 2.44 0.56 -3.62
N ASP A 114 2.79 0.95 -4.83
CA ASP A 114 4.14 0.96 -5.40
C ASP A 114 4.77 2.37 -5.37
N PHE A 115 4.17 3.29 -4.61
CA PHE A 115 4.64 4.64 -4.28
C PHE A 115 4.52 5.70 -5.38
N ASP A 116 3.63 5.53 -6.37
CA ASP A 116 3.40 6.54 -7.41
C ASP A 116 2.08 7.34 -7.31
N GLY A 117 1.23 7.03 -6.32
CA GLY A 117 -0.07 7.67 -6.06
C GLY A 117 -0.05 9.14 -5.62
N GLY A 118 1.13 9.76 -5.62
CA GLY A 118 1.31 11.20 -5.44
C GLY A 118 0.78 11.73 -4.12
N GLN A 119 0.12 12.90 -4.18
CA GLN A 119 -0.33 13.63 -3.00
C GLN A 119 -1.41 12.88 -2.19
N TYR A 120 -2.19 12.02 -2.84
CA TYR A 120 -3.28 11.30 -2.19
C TYR A 120 -2.72 10.17 -1.31
N LEU A 121 -1.77 9.40 -1.86
CA LEU A 121 -1.01 8.44 -1.09
C LEU A 121 -0.27 9.10 0.08
N GLU A 122 0.40 10.23 -0.16
CA GLU A 122 1.09 10.97 0.90
C GLU A 122 0.14 11.46 2.00
N SER A 123 -1.09 11.84 1.65
CA SER A 123 -2.10 12.27 2.62
C SER A 123 -2.56 11.12 3.52
N ALA A 124 -2.77 9.93 2.94
CA ALA A 124 -3.05 8.72 3.73
C ALA A 124 -1.87 8.36 4.66
N ALA A 125 -0.64 8.44 4.14
CA ALA A 125 0.56 8.19 4.92
C ALA A 125 0.74 9.15 6.10
N LYS A 126 0.38 10.43 5.94
CA LYS A 126 0.43 11.44 7.03
C LYS A 126 -0.51 11.13 8.19
N GLU A 127 -1.64 10.49 7.89
CA GLU A 127 -2.63 10.07 8.89
C GLU A 127 -2.29 8.71 9.53
N GLY A 128 -1.10 8.16 9.26
CA GLY A 128 -0.67 6.87 9.81
C GLY A 128 -1.43 5.66 9.25
N VAL A 129 -2.04 5.79 8.06
CA VAL A 129 -2.74 4.67 7.42
C VAL A 129 -1.71 3.63 6.98
N PRO A 130 -1.85 2.34 7.36
CA PRO A 130 -0.91 1.30 6.95
C PRO A 130 -0.72 1.22 5.44
N ILE A 131 0.54 1.16 5.00
CA ILE A 131 0.90 0.96 3.59
C ILE A 131 1.40 -0.47 3.37
N VAL A 132 0.66 -1.23 2.56
CA VAL A 132 1.11 -2.52 2.05
C VAL A 132 1.96 -2.25 0.80
N ALA A 133 3.26 -2.14 1.02
CA ALA A 133 4.23 -1.81 -0.02
C ALA A 133 4.38 -2.95 -1.06
N HIS A 134 4.30 -2.59 -2.34
CA HIS A 134 4.57 -3.48 -3.47
C HIS A 134 5.81 -2.99 -4.23
N GLY A 135 6.83 -3.84 -4.33
CA GLY A 135 8.08 -3.47 -5.00
C GLY A 135 7.93 -3.48 -6.52
N HIS A 136 8.04 -2.30 -7.14
CA HIS A 136 8.12 -2.12 -8.59
C HIS A 136 9.50 -1.58 -8.96
N GLY A 137 10.16 -2.23 -9.92
CA GLY A 137 11.51 -1.87 -10.33
C GLY A 137 11.68 -0.43 -10.82
N ASP A 138 10.67 0.14 -11.48
CA ASP A 138 10.68 1.52 -11.97
C ASP A 138 10.38 2.57 -10.89
N ASN A 139 9.78 2.15 -9.76
CA ASN A 139 9.38 3.03 -8.67
C ASN A 139 10.28 2.98 -7.42
N ALA A 140 11.36 2.19 -7.42
CA ALA A 140 12.31 2.09 -6.30
C ALA A 140 12.82 3.46 -5.79
N GLY A 141 13.11 4.40 -6.70
CA GLY A 141 13.52 5.76 -6.34
C GLY A 141 12.42 6.58 -5.65
N ARG A 142 11.16 6.37 -6.04
CA ARG A 142 9.99 7.00 -5.40
C ARG A 142 9.76 6.41 -4.02
N ALA A 143 9.77 5.09 -3.90
CA ALA A 143 9.62 4.38 -2.63
C ALA A 143 10.66 4.86 -1.60
N LYS A 144 11.94 4.89 -1.98
CA LYS A 144 13.02 5.40 -1.11
C LYS A 144 12.77 6.84 -0.65
N LYS A 145 12.35 7.72 -1.57
CA LYS A 145 12.06 9.12 -1.25
C LYS A 145 10.86 9.24 -0.31
N ALA A 146 9.79 8.50 -0.58
CA ALA A 146 8.57 8.47 0.23
C ALA A 146 8.89 8.02 1.66
N LEU A 147 9.48 6.84 1.83
CA LEU A 147 9.83 6.28 3.15
C LEU A 147 10.75 7.21 3.96
N THR A 148 11.78 7.78 3.33
CA THR A 148 12.67 8.75 3.99
C THR A 148 11.94 10.03 4.44
N THR A 149 10.87 10.41 3.72
CA THR A 149 10.05 11.57 4.05
C THR A 149 9.05 11.23 5.15
N TRP A 150 8.35 10.10 5.03
CA TRP A 150 7.28 9.67 5.92
C TRP A 150 7.80 9.28 7.30
N ALA A 151 9.05 8.82 7.40
CA ALA A 151 9.72 8.60 8.68
C ALA A 151 9.80 9.86 9.58
N LYS A 152 9.55 11.05 9.00
CA LYS A 152 9.56 12.34 9.72
C LYS A 152 8.16 12.86 10.02
N PHE A 153 7.10 12.13 9.66
CA PHE A 153 5.74 12.49 10.02
C PHE A 153 5.52 12.34 11.53
N GLU A 154 4.54 13.07 12.05
CA GLU A 154 4.12 12.92 13.45
C GLU A 154 3.52 11.54 13.72
N SER A 155 2.91 10.93 12.70
CA SER A 155 2.37 9.57 12.71
C SER A 155 2.78 8.85 11.43
N PRO A 156 4.01 8.30 11.35
CA PRO A 156 4.45 7.52 10.21
C PRO A 156 3.53 6.31 9.98
N PRO A 157 3.25 5.94 8.72
CA PRO A 157 2.32 4.86 8.37
C PRO A 157 2.91 3.47 8.52
#